data_AF-A0ABD1KBD7-F1
#
_entry.id   AF-A0ABD1KBD7-F1
#
_cell.length_a   1.000
_cell.length_b   1.000
_cell.length_c   1.000
_cell.angle_alpha   90.00
_cell.angle_beta   90.00
_cell.angle_gamma   90.00
#
_symmetry.space_group_name_H-M   'P 1'
#
loop_
_entity.id
_entity.type
_entity.pdbx_description
1 polymer ?
#
loop_
_entity_poly.entity_id
_entity_poly.type
_entity_poly.pdbx_seq_one_letter_code
_entity_poly.pdbx_strand_id
1 'polypeptide(L)'
;MYVNGEERPLEAVFVFPLPGECALCHFSAKLGDTEVVAKLKDTMKAREEYDDALSSGHQAFLLEESDQSPDVFQLNVGSLPPGESAAITLVYISELAMQADDALRFCLPAVLNPRYTPQGEGQTGEQLHGLSSNMC
;
A
#
# COMPACT_ATOMS: atom_id res chain seq x y z
N MET A 1 6.10 3.67 -9.85
CA MET A 1 5.11 3.24 -10.85
C MET A 1 5.28 1.75 -11.02
N TYR A 2 4.20 1.00 -10.85
CA TYR A 2 4.15 -0.46 -10.99
C TYR A 2 3.45 -0.79 -12.31
N VAL A 3 3.88 -1.84 -13.00
CA VAL A 3 3.31 -2.25 -14.29
C VAL A 3 2.96 -3.73 -14.23
N ASN A 4 1.76 -4.10 -14.66
CA ASN A 4 1.43 -5.49 -14.92
C ASN A 4 2.03 -5.93 -16.26
N GLY A 5 3.13 -6.68 -16.21
CA GLY A 5 3.79 -7.23 -17.39
C GLY A 5 3.19 -8.53 -17.91
N GLU A 6 2.22 -9.11 -17.20
CA GLU A 6 1.60 -10.38 -17.55
C GLU A 6 0.46 -10.20 -18.56
N GLU A 7 0.13 -11.28 -19.27
CA GLU A 7 -0.99 -11.32 -20.22
C GLU A 7 -2.37 -11.48 -19.55
N ARG A 8 -2.38 -11.55 -18.21
CA ARG A 8 -3.58 -11.74 -17.38
C ARG A 8 -3.73 -10.63 -16.33
N PRO A 9 -4.95 -10.28 -15.91
CA PRO A 9 -5.15 -9.37 -14.79
C PRO A 9 -4.48 -9.91 -13.52
N LEU A 10 -3.86 -9.03 -12.75
CA LEU A 10 -3.24 -9.35 -11.47
C LEU A 10 -3.95 -8.63 -10.35
N GLU A 11 -4.22 -9.33 -9.26
CA GLU A 11 -4.59 -8.65 -8.02
C GLU A 11 -3.34 -8.01 -7.41
N ALA A 12 -3.35 -6.70 -7.28
CA ALA A 12 -2.20 -5.93 -6.82
C ALA A 12 -2.39 -5.51 -5.36
N VAL A 13 -1.46 -5.96 -4.51
CA VAL A 13 -1.37 -5.55 -3.11
C VAL A 13 -0.11 -4.73 -2.93
N PHE A 14 -0.26 -3.51 -2.40
CA PHE A 14 0.85 -2.62 -2.08
C PHE A 14 1.07 -2.59 -0.58
N VAL A 15 2.27 -2.97 -0.13
CA VAL A 15 2.65 -2.97 1.28
C VAL A 15 3.72 -1.91 1.50
N PHE A 16 3.53 -1.06 2.51
CA PHE A 16 4.52 -0.06 2.89
C PHE A 16 4.70 0.01 4.41
N PRO A 17 5.95 0.16 4.87
CA PRO A 17 6.22 0.45 6.26
C PRO A 17 5.85 1.89 6.58
N LEU A 18 5.10 2.07 7.65
CA LEU A 18 4.87 3.37 8.25
C LEU A 18 5.06 3.24 9.76
N PRO A 19 6.07 3.89 10.36
CA PRO A 19 6.28 3.85 11.80
C PRO A 19 5.02 4.31 12.54
N GLY A 20 4.68 3.64 13.65
CA GLY A 20 3.44 3.91 14.42
C GLY A 20 3.29 5.34 14.96
N GLU A 21 4.36 6.14 14.94
CA GLU A 21 4.32 7.56 15.32
C GLU A 21 4.04 8.51 14.15
N CYS A 22 3.71 7.94 12.98
CA CYS A 22 3.31 8.71 11.81
C CYS A 22 1.78 8.72 11.66
N ALA A 23 1.25 9.87 11.26
CA ALA A 23 -0.14 10.01 10.87
C ALA A 23 -0.25 9.97 9.34
N LEU A 24 -1.00 9.01 8.81
CA LEU A 24 -1.32 8.98 7.39
C LEU A 24 -2.33 10.06 7.03
N CYS A 25 -1.99 10.95 6.09
CA CYS A 25 -2.83 12.10 5.74
C CYS A 25 -3.53 11.93 4.39
N HIS A 26 -2.86 11.30 3.43
CA HIS A 26 -3.40 11.11 2.10
C HIS A 26 -2.84 9.84 1.47
N PHE A 27 -3.70 9.20 0.70
CA PHE A 27 -3.34 8.07 -0.13
C PHE A 27 -4.10 8.17 -1.47
N SER A 28 -3.40 7.98 -2.59
CA SER A 28 -4.03 7.81 -3.90
C SER A 28 -3.34 6.74 -4.74
N ALA A 29 -4.12 6.09 -5.60
CA ALA A 29 -3.67 5.16 -6.61
C ALA A 29 -4.18 5.62 -7.98
N LYS A 30 -3.28 5.84 -8.93
CA LYS A 30 -3.61 6.18 -10.31
C LYS A 30 -3.37 4.99 -11.22
N LEU A 31 -4.44 4.45 -11.79
CA LEU A 31 -4.44 3.36 -12.77
C LEU A 31 -4.79 3.95 -14.14
N GLY A 32 -3.82 4.01 -15.05
CA GLY A 32 -3.99 4.70 -16.33
C GLY A 32 -4.43 6.16 -16.13
N ASP A 33 -5.64 6.49 -16.61
CA ASP A 33 -6.26 7.82 -16.46
C ASP A 33 -7.16 7.95 -15.22
N THR A 34 -7.43 6.85 -14.53
CA THR A 34 -8.30 6.83 -13.34
C THR A 34 -7.47 7.06 -12.09
N GLU A 35 -7.78 8.12 -11.34
CA GLU A 35 -7.21 8.32 -10.01
C GLU A 35 -8.24 7.97 -8.93
N VAL A 36 -7.81 7.14 -7.99
CA VAL A 36 -8.57 6.73 -6.84
C VAL A 36 -7.92 7.33 -5.61
N VAL A 37 -8.66 8.16 -4.88
CA VAL A 37 -8.22 8.76 -3.63
C VAL A 37 -8.88 8.02 -2.49
N ALA A 38 -8.09 7.49 -1.55
CA ALA A 38 -8.64 6.81 -0.39
C ALA A 38 -9.33 7.81 0.54
N LYS A 39 -10.48 7.40 1.05
CA LYS A 39 -11.21 8.11 2.10
C LYS A 39 -10.94 7.41 3.43
N LEU A 40 -10.11 8.04 4.28
CA LEU A 40 -9.82 7.54 5.62
C LEU A 40 -11.12 7.49 6.45
N LYS A 41 -11.45 6.29 6.95
CA LYS A 41 -12.62 5.98 7.77
C LYS A 41 -12.21 5.02 8.88
N ASP A 42 -13.05 4.90 9.91
CA ASP A 42 -12.88 3.87 10.95
C ASP A 42 -12.79 2.46 10.32
N THR A 43 -11.84 1.64 10.79
CA THR A 43 -11.45 0.33 10.20
C THR A 43 -12.63 -0.62 9.96
N MET A 44 -13.56 -0.73 10.92
CA MET A 44 -14.71 -1.64 10.79
C MET A 44 -15.67 -1.22 9.68
N LYS A 45 -15.93 0.08 9.52
CA LYS A 45 -16.82 0.59 8.47
C LYS A 45 -16.15 0.52 7.10
N ALA A 46 -14.82 0.68 7.04
CA ALA A 46 -14.08 0.57 5.80
C ALA A 46 -14.11 -0.86 5.23
N ARG A 47 -14.01 -1.88 6.09
CA ARG A 47 -14.11 -3.29 5.69
C ARG A 47 -15.50 -3.66 5.16
N GLU A 48 -16.57 -3.28 5.88
CA GLU A 48 -17.94 -3.54 5.44
C GLU A 48 -18.25 -2.90 4.07
N GLU A 49 -17.88 -1.63 3.87
CA GLU A 49 -18.11 -0.95 2.59
C GLU A 49 -17.26 -1.54 1.44
N TYR A 50 -16.05 -2.04 1.73
CA TYR A 50 -15.21 -2.71 0.75
C TYR A 50 -15.84 -4.03 0.28
N ASP A 51 -16.29 -4.86 1.22
CA ASP A 51 -16.93 -6.15 0.91
C ASP A 51 -18.24 -5.97 0.13
N ASP A 52 -19.04 -4.95 0.51
CA ASP A 52 -20.27 -4.58 -0.21
C ASP A 52 -19.98 -4.08 -1.64
N ALA A 53 -18.94 -3.27 -1.82
CA ALA A 53 -18.55 -2.78 -3.14
C ALA A 53 -18.03 -3.90 -4.04
N LEU A 54 -17.20 -4.80 -3.50
CA LEU A 54 -16.66 -5.96 -4.21
C LEU A 54 -17.77 -6.93 -4.63
N SER A 55 -18.70 -7.24 -3.72
CA SER A 55 -19.84 -8.13 -3.99
C SER A 55 -20.83 -7.53 -5.00
N SER A 56 -20.88 -6.20 -5.10
CA SER A 56 -21.68 -5.46 -6.09
C SER A 56 -20.96 -5.29 -7.44
N GLY A 57 -19.75 -5.83 -7.61
CA GLY A 57 -18.95 -5.73 -8.83
C GLY A 57 -18.31 -4.37 -9.06
N HIS A 58 -18.25 -3.50 -8.04
CA HIS A 58 -17.53 -2.23 -8.11
C HIS A 58 -16.07 -2.42 -7.71
N GLN A 59 -15.19 -1.67 -8.36
CA GLN A 59 -13.79 -1.62 -7.96
C GLN A 59 -13.66 -0.86 -6.64
N ALA A 60 -13.16 -1.54 -5.62
CA ALA A 60 -12.98 -1.01 -4.28
C ALA A 60 -11.51 -1.10 -3.87
N PHE A 61 -11.09 -0.19 -2.98
CA PHE A 61 -9.72 -0.09 -2.49
C PHE A 61 -9.77 -0.01 -0.98
N LEU A 62 -9.01 -0.88 -0.31
CA LEU A 62 -8.95 -0.91 1.14
C LEU A 62 -7.50 -0.71 1.57
N LEU A 63 -7.30 0.23 2.48
CA LEU A 63 -6.04 0.46 3.17
C LEU A 63 -6.22 0.12 4.65
N GLU A 64 -5.37 -0.75 5.16
CA GLU A 64 -5.42 -1.19 6.55
C GLU A 64 -4.02 -1.40 7.15
N GLU A 65 -3.95 -1.28 8.47
CA GLU A 65 -2.79 -1.72 9.24
C GLU A 65 -2.73 -3.26 9.23
N SER A 66 -1.55 -3.81 9.07
CA SER A 66 -1.36 -5.26 9.10
C SER A 66 -1.57 -5.78 10.52
N ASP A 67 -2.43 -6.80 10.65
CA ASP A 67 -2.65 -7.50 11.93
C ASP A 67 -1.36 -8.12 12.49
N GLN A 68 -0.36 -8.39 11.64
CA GLN A 68 0.90 -9.02 12.03
C GLN A 68 1.99 -8.03 12.45
N SER A 69 1.90 -6.76 12.06
CA SER A 69 2.92 -5.76 12.34
C SER A 69 2.33 -4.34 12.26
N PRO A 70 2.26 -3.60 13.38
CA PRO A 70 1.61 -2.30 13.44
C PRO A 70 2.37 -1.19 12.70
N ASP A 71 3.62 -1.46 12.30
CA ASP A 71 4.42 -0.58 11.45
C ASP A 71 4.26 -0.88 9.95
N VAL A 72 3.28 -1.71 9.57
CA VAL A 72 3.03 -2.16 8.19
C VAL A 72 1.62 -1.79 7.80
N PHE A 73 1.49 -1.11 6.66
CA PHE A 73 0.22 -0.81 6.04
C PHE A 73 0.11 -1.56 4.73
N GLN A 74 -1.06 -2.11 4.49
CA GLN A 74 -1.40 -2.87 3.29
C GLN A 74 -2.55 -2.20 2.57
N LEU A 75 -2.38 -2.01 1.28
CA LEU A 75 -3.39 -1.53 0.37
C LEU A 75 -3.72 -2.61 -0.66
N ASN A 76 -4.99 -2.95 -0.78
CA ASN A 76 -5.49 -3.70 -1.92
C ASN A 76 -5.90 -2.73 -3.04
N VAL A 77 -5.18 -2.78 -4.18
CA VAL A 77 -5.44 -1.97 -5.39
C VAL A 77 -6.50 -2.67 -6.29
N GLY A 78 -6.84 -3.91 -5.98
CA GLY A 78 -7.73 -4.75 -6.77
C GLY A 78 -7.06 -5.24 -8.06
N SER A 79 -7.88 -5.51 -9.07
CA SER A 79 -7.45 -6.07 -10.36
C SER A 79 -6.75 -5.02 -11.23
N LEU A 80 -5.47 -5.23 -11.52
CA LEU A 80 -4.65 -4.46 -12.46
C LEU A 80 -4.61 -5.19 -13.82
N PRO A 81 -5.21 -4.63 -14.88
CA PRO A 81 -5.24 -5.25 -16.21
C PRO A 81 -3.85 -5.46 -16.85
N PRO A 82 -3.73 -6.39 -17.82
CA PRO A 82 -2.51 -6.60 -18.60
C PRO A 82 -1.98 -5.30 -19.24
N GLY A 83 -0.70 -5.02 -19.07
CA GLY A 83 -0.03 -3.85 -19.64
C GLY A 83 -0.37 -2.51 -18.95
N GLU A 84 -1.24 -2.51 -17.95
CA GLU A 84 -1.61 -1.29 -17.23
C GLU A 84 -0.63 -0.99 -16.10
N SER A 85 -0.53 0.29 -15.75
CA SER A 85 0.36 0.78 -14.70
C SER A 85 -0.40 1.42 -13.55
N ALA A 86 0.06 1.16 -12.32
CA ALA A 86 -0.40 1.82 -11.12
C ALA A 86 0.68 2.77 -10.56
N ALA A 87 0.32 4.02 -10.33
CA ALA A 87 1.13 4.98 -9.58
C ALA A 87 0.52 5.20 -8.21
N ILE A 88 1.28 4.93 -7.16
CA ILE A 88 0.82 5.03 -5.77
C ILE A 88 1.44 6.27 -5.12
N THR A 89 0.60 7.08 -4.49
CA THR A 89 1.00 8.29 -3.75
C THR A 89 0.60 8.14 -2.29
N LEU A 90 1.56 8.31 -1.39
CA LEU A 90 1.38 8.29 0.06
C LEU A 90 1.88 9.60 0.65
N VAL A 91 1.08 10.24 1.50
CA VAL A 91 1.50 11.43 2.25
C VAL A 91 1.20 11.20 3.71
N TYR A 92 2.24 11.28 4.54
CA TYR A 92 2.15 11.13 5.98
C TYR A 92 2.94 12.23 6.67
N ILE A 93 2.59 12.47 7.93
CA ILE A 93 3.31 13.35 8.85
C ILE A 93 3.96 12.50 9.92
N SER A 94 5.18 12.83 10.31
CA SER A 94 5.94 12.12 11.35
C SER A 94 6.61 13.13 12.28
N GLU A 95 6.55 12.86 13.59
CA GLU A 95 7.36 13.58 14.57
C GLU A 95 8.80 13.03 14.56
N LEU A 96 9.80 13.92 14.52
CA LEU A 96 11.21 13.53 14.49
C LEU A 96 11.84 13.75 15.86
N ALA A 97 12.39 12.69 16.44
CA ALA A 97 13.09 12.77 17.71
C ALA A 97 14.45 13.46 17.56
N MET A 98 14.70 14.46 18.40
CA MET A 98 16.00 15.10 18.55
C MET A 98 16.95 14.18 19.32
N GLN A 99 18.14 13.96 18.75
CA GLN A 99 19.18 13.11 19.31
C GLN A 99 20.05 13.90 20.31
N ALA A 100 20.91 13.20 21.05
CA ALA A 100 21.79 13.82 22.05
C ALA A 100 22.86 14.78 21.48
N ASP A 101 23.10 14.72 20.18
CA ASP A 101 23.98 15.60 19.40
C ASP A 101 23.20 16.71 18.67
N ASP A 102 21.96 16.99 19.09
CA ASP A 102 21.03 17.95 18.49
C ASP A 102 20.62 17.64 17.04
N ALA A 103 20.90 16.44 16.53
CA ALA A 103 20.48 16.01 15.21
C ALA A 103 19.02 15.51 15.18
N LEU A 104 18.34 15.67 14.04
CA LEU A 104 17.07 15.01 13.76
C LEU A 104 17.31 13.71 12.99
N ARG A 105 16.62 12.64 13.39
CA ARG A 105 16.67 11.36 12.68
C ARG A 105 15.38 11.12 11.91
N PHE A 106 15.50 11.01 10.59
CA PHE A 106 14.44 10.52 9.72
C PHE A 106 14.83 9.15 9.16
N CYS A 107 13.92 8.18 9.26
CA CYS A 107 14.11 6.83 8.75
C CYS A 107 13.06 6.55 7.68
N LEU A 108 13.49 6.48 6.42
CA LEU A 108 12.67 5.96 5.33
C LEU A 108 13.16 4.54 5.01
N PRO A 109 12.34 3.50 5.21
CA PRO A 109 12.74 2.14 4.89
C PRO A 109 12.94 1.99 3.37
N ALA A 110 14.17 1.74 2.95
CA ALA A 110 14.53 1.58 1.53
C ALA A 110 14.26 0.16 1.00
N VAL A 111 13.98 -0.81 1.89
CA VAL A 111 13.79 -2.22 1.53
C VAL A 111 12.58 -2.77 2.28
N LEU A 112 11.64 -3.33 1.51
CA LEU A 112 10.61 -4.22 2.02
C LEU A 112 11.29 -5.55 2.38
N ASN A 113 11.88 -5.64 3.58
CA ASN A 113 12.31 -6.89 4.21
C ASN A 113 11.19 -7.97 4.08
N PRO A 114 11.51 -9.27 3.95
CA PRO A 114 10.50 -10.37 3.89
C PRO A 114 9.32 -10.28 4.85
N ARG A 115 9.45 -9.62 6.02
CA ARG A 115 8.33 -9.32 6.92
C ARG A 115 7.21 -8.45 6.31
N TYR A 116 7.50 -7.71 5.25
CA TYR A 116 6.57 -6.86 4.49
C TYR A 116 6.05 -7.55 3.22
N THR A 117 6.41 -8.80 2.99
CA THR A 117 5.81 -9.60 1.93
C THR A 117 4.43 -10.05 2.40
N PRO A 118 3.34 -9.67 1.72
CA PRO A 118 2.02 -10.15 2.10
C PRO A 118 2.01 -11.67 1.98
N GLN A 119 1.78 -12.38 3.10
CA GLN A 119 1.62 -13.83 3.06
C GLN A 119 0.28 -14.12 2.42
N GLY A 120 0.30 -14.72 1.23
CA GLY A 120 -0.92 -15.11 0.53
C GLY A 120 -1.65 -16.20 1.30
N GLU A 121 -2.71 -15.84 2.01
CA GLU A 121 -3.75 -16.79 2.38
C GLU A 121 -4.60 -17.08 1.14
N GLY A 122 -4.08 -18.00 0.32
CA GLY A 122 -4.85 -18.79 -0.64
C GLY A 122 -5.62 -18.02 -1.72
N GLN A 123 -4.93 -17.63 -2.80
CA GLN A 123 -5.34 -17.90 -4.18
C GLN A 123 -4.27 -17.44 -5.19
N THR A 124 -4.24 -18.17 -6.30
CA THR A 124 -3.20 -18.22 -7.33
C THR A 124 -3.06 -16.90 -8.11
N GLY A 125 -2.34 -15.91 -7.57
CA GLY A 125 -1.99 -14.68 -8.28
C GLY A 125 -0.51 -14.37 -8.10
N GLU A 126 0.24 -14.23 -9.21
CA GLU A 126 1.64 -13.81 -9.15
C GLU A 126 1.71 -12.37 -8.62
N GLN A 127 2.30 -12.23 -7.44
CA GLN A 127 2.43 -10.96 -6.73
C GLN A 127 3.53 -10.12 -7.37
N LEU A 128 3.22 -8.88 -7.74
CA LEU A 128 4.22 -7.92 -8.22
C LEU A 128 5.09 -7.47 -7.04
N HIS A 129 6.31 -8.03 -6.95
CA HIS A 129 7.33 -7.55 -6.03
C HIS A 129 7.84 -6.18 -6.48
N GLY A 130 7.65 -5.15 -5.67
CA GLY A 130 8.29 -3.86 -5.84
C GLY A 130 9.82 -4.02 -5.87
N LEU A 131 10.42 -3.69 -7.02
CA LEU A 131 11.81 -3.98 -7.37
C LEU A 131 12.84 -3.18 -6.57
N SER A 132 13.84 -3.91 -6.09
CA SER A 132 15.29 -3.74 -6.25
C SER A 132 15.86 -2.35 -6.62
N SER A 133 16.53 -1.78 -5.63
CA SER A 133 17.91 -1.25 -5.62
C SER A 133 18.29 0.10 -6.25
N ASN A 134 19.10 0.78 -5.42
CA ASN A 134 20.09 1.84 -5.67
C ASN A 134 19.59 3.28 -5.72
N MET A 135 19.81 4.01 -4.63
CA MET A 135 20.80 5.09 -4.68
C MET A 135 21.25 5.52 -3.27
N CYS A 136 22.51 5.95 -3.20
CA CYS A 136 23.27 6.49 -2.07
C CYS A 136 22.55 7.52 -1.19
#